data_AF-A0A2V5PGL5-F1
#
_entry.id   AF-A0A2V5PGL5-F1
#
_cell.length_a   1.000
_cell.length_b   1.000
_cell.length_c   1.000
_cell.angle_alpha   90.00
_cell.angle_beta   90.00
_cell.angle_gamma   90.00
#
_symmetry.space_group_name_H-M   'P 1'
#
loop_
_entity.id
_entity.type
_entity.pdbx_description
1 polymer ?
#
loop_
_entity_poly.entity_id
_entity_poly.type
_entity_poly.pdbx_seq_one_letter_code
_entity_poly.pdbx_strand_id
1 'polypeptide(L)'
;MKRTSFRALGLLAFLALAAHSTLAWDYEGHRLVNQLALASLPTNFPSFVRTPAAAERVAFLAGEADRPLKHCQEPEHYMDLEELALDGLKPELLPVFRYDFVAQLALVRKAHPESFPAAEPGRDAAHVRELVGLLPWTITENYGKLKSGFSYFKAFEEDGGTAEEIANAQQNII
;
A
#
# COMPACT_ATOMS: atom_id res chain seq x y z
N MET A 1 18.70 -16.67 46.67
CA MET A 1 17.50 -17.18 45.96
C MET A 1 16.55 -16.10 45.43
N LYS A 2 16.43 -14.89 46.02
CA LYS A 2 15.47 -13.87 45.53
C LYS A 2 15.91 -13.12 44.24
N ARG A 3 17.22 -12.90 44.02
CA ARG A 3 17.73 -12.08 42.90
C ARG A 3 17.68 -12.77 41.52
N THR A 4 17.78 -14.09 41.49
CA THR A 4 17.69 -14.88 40.25
C THR A 4 16.26 -14.95 39.72
N SER A 5 15.27 -14.99 40.62
CA SER A 5 13.84 -14.98 40.26
C SER A 5 13.40 -13.67 39.60
N PHE A 6 13.86 -12.51 40.08
CA PHE A 6 13.54 -11.22 39.45
C PHE A 6 14.17 -11.05 38.06
N ARG A 7 15.38 -11.60 37.84
CA ARG A 7 16.03 -11.57 36.52
C ARG A 7 15.35 -12.48 35.51
N ALA A 8 14.94 -13.67 35.95
CA ALA A 8 14.19 -14.61 35.10
C ALA A 8 12.80 -14.05 34.72
N LEU A 9 12.11 -13.40 35.67
CA LEU A 9 10.82 -12.76 35.42
C LEU A 9 10.94 -11.56 34.46
N GLY A 10 12.00 -10.75 34.62
CA GLY A 10 12.29 -9.65 33.71
C GLY A 10 12.62 -10.10 32.30
N LEU A 11 13.38 -11.19 32.15
CA LEU A 11 13.72 -11.76 30.84
C LEU A 11 12.49 -12.36 30.13
N LEU A 12 11.61 -13.05 30.87
CA LEU A 12 10.35 -13.57 30.34
C LEU A 12 9.39 -12.45 29.91
N ALA A 13 9.29 -11.37 30.69
CA ALA A 13 8.50 -10.21 30.32
C ALA A 13 9.06 -9.50 29.08
N PHE A 14 10.39 -9.39 28.96
CA PHE A 14 11.05 -8.82 27.79
C PHE A 14 10.86 -9.68 26.53
N LEU A 15 10.94 -11.01 26.65
CA LEU A 15 10.67 -11.94 25.55
C LEU A 15 9.19 -11.93 25.13
N ALA A 16 8.26 -11.80 26.08
CA ALA A 16 6.83 -11.67 25.78
C ALA A 16 6.49 -10.32 25.10
N LEU A 17 7.17 -9.23 25.48
CA LEU A 17 7.05 -7.93 24.82
C LEU A 17 7.73 -7.91 23.44
N ALA A 18 8.87 -8.59 23.28
CA ALA A 18 9.58 -8.74 22.01
C ALA A 18 8.89 -9.74 21.05
N ALA A 19 7.99 -10.58 21.56
CA ALA A 19 7.19 -11.51 20.76
C ALA A 19 5.93 -10.87 20.15
N HIS A 20 5.74 -9.55 20.29
CA HIS A 20 4.89 -8.83 19.35
C HIS A 20 5.62 -8.82 18.01
N SER A 21 5.45 -9.91 17.26
CA SER A 21 5.65 -9.89 15.83
C SER A 21 4.96 -8.64 15.32
N THR A 22 5.69 -7.77 14.64
CA THR A 22 5.09 -6.75 13.78
C THR A 22 4.39 -7.52 12.67
N LEU A 23 3.21 -8.05 12.97
CA LEU A 23 2.40 -8.76 11.99
C LEU A 23 2.10 -7.76 10.88
N ALA A 24 2.32 -8.19 9.65
CA ALA A 24 1.79 -7.47 8.50
C ALA A 24 0.28 -7.30 8.69
N TRP A 25 -0.27 -6.21 8.15
CA TRP A 25 -1.69 -5.94 8.24
C TRP A 25 -2.43 -7.00 7.44
N ASP A 26 -3.29 -7.75 8.11
CA ASP A 26 -4.25 -8.62 7.43
C ASP A 26 -5.48 -7.80 7.04
N TYR A 27 -6.51 -8.49 6.52
CA TYR A 27 -7.77 -7.87 6.14
C TYR A 27 -8.36 -6.99 7.26
N GLU A 28 -8.32 -7.44 8.52
CA GLU A 28 -8.87 -6.68 9.65
C GLU A 28 -8.04 -5.42 9.93
N GLY A 29 -6.72 -5.53 9.79
CA GLY A 29 -5.80 -4.39 9.84
C GLY A 29 -6.13 -3.32 8.79
N HIS A 30 -6.24 -3.72 7.53
CA HIS A 30 -6.62 -2.81 6.43
C HIS A 30 -8.00 -2.21 6.65
N ARG A 31 -8.96 -3.02 7.08
CA ARG A 31 -10.33 -2.60 7.38
C ARG A 31 -10.37 -1.54 8.48
N LEU A 32 -9.62 -1.73 9.57
CA LEU A 32 -9.53 -0.76 10.66
C LEU A 32 -8.97 0.58 10.19
N VAL A 33 -7.91 0.58 9.38
CA VAL A 33 -7.33 1.80 8.81
C VAL A 33 -8.36 2.57 7.98
N ASN A 34 -9.13 1.89 7.13
CA ASN A 34 -10.19 2.51 6.33
C ASN A 34 -11.29 3.12 7.21
N GLN A 35 -11.71 2.44 8.28
CA GLN A 35 -12.69 2.96 9.21
C GLN A 35 -12.20 4.20 9.96
N LEU A 36 -10.94 4.21 10.40
CA LEU A 36 -10.31 5.37 11.04
C LEU A 36 -10.18 6.54 10.07
N ALA A 37 -9.81 6.28 8.82
CA ALA A 37 -9.75 7.30 7.77
C ALA A 37 -11.12 7.97 7.58
N LEU A 38 -12.19 7.19 7.42
CA LEU A 38 -13.56 7.70 7.30
C LEU A 38 -13.99 8.52 8.53
N ALA A 39 -13.67 8.06 9.74
CA ALA A 39 -13.99 8.75 10.98
C ALA A 39 -13.23 10.08 11.14
N SER A 40 -12.04 10.19 10.53
CA SER A 40 -11.20 11.40 10.58
C SER A 40 -11.55 12.46 9.53
N LEU A 41 -12.46 12.17 8.60
CA LEU A 41 -12.83 13.10 7.54
C LEU A 41 -13.41 14.42 8.12
N PRO A 42 -13.04 15.58 7.56
CA PRO A 42 -13.46 16.89 8.08
C PRO A 42 -14.96 17.08 7.90
N THR A 43 -15.65 17.78 8.81
CA THR A 43 -17.14 17.86 8.83
C THR A 43 -17.76 18.39 7.54
N ASN A 44 -17.01 19.15 6.73
CA ASN A 44 -17.42 19.65 5.42
C ASN A 44 -17.14 18.69 4.25
N PHE A 45 -16.71 17.45 4.49
CA PHE A 45 -16.52 16.44 3.44
C PHE A 45 -17.86 16.01 2.83
N PRO A 46 -17.93 15.68 1.52
CA PRO A 46 -19.18 15.29 0.86
C PRO A 46 -19.96 14.21 1.61
N SER A 47 -21.26 14.45 1.79
CA SER A 47 -22.11 13.63 2.68
C SER A 47 -22.32 12.20 2.18
N PHE A 48 -22.26 11.96 0.86
CA PHE A 48 -22.47 10.63 0.27
C PHE A 48 -21.45 9.59 0.79
N VAL A 49 -20.23 10.02 1.11
CA VAL A 49 -19.15 9.18 1.64
C VAL A 49 -19.44 8.70 3.06
N ARG A 50 -20.25 9.44 3.83
CA ARG A 50 -20.59 9.10 5.22
C ARG A 50 -21.83 8.23 5.36
N THR A 51 -22.51 7.89 4.27
CA THR A 51 -23.67 6.99 4.36
C THR A 51 -23.22 5.63 4.91
N PRO A 52 -24.04 4.93 5.72
CA PRO A 52 -23.67 3.62 6.24
C PRO A 52 -23.27 2.63 5.13
N ALA A 53 -23.94 2.68 3.98
CA ALA A 53 -23.63 1.85 2.83
C ALA A 53 -22.24 2.17 2.22
N ALA A 54 -21.90 3.45 2.04
CA ALA A 54 -20.59 3.86 1.53
C ALA A 54 -19.46 3.53 2.52
N ALA A 55 -19.69 3.77 3.82
CA ALA A 55 -18.72 3.44 4.85
C ALA A 55 -18.41 1.93 4.90
N GLU A 56 -19.43 1.08 4.82
CA GLU A 56 -19.21 -0.37 4.76
C GLU A 56 -18.54 -0.79 3.46
N ARG A 57 -18.90 -0.19 2.32
CA ARG A 57 -18.28 -0.48 1.02
C ARG A 57 -16.76 -0.20 1.04
N VAL A 58 -16.35 0.95 1.56
CA VAL A 58 -14.93 1.31 1.73
C VAL A 58 -14.22 0.37 2.70
N ALA A 59 -14.87 -0.01 3.81
CA ALA A 59 -14.29 -0.97 4.75
C ALA A 59 -14.13 -2.37 4.15
N PHE A 60 -15.12 -2.85 3.38
CA PHE A 60 -15.09 -4.14 2.71
C PHE A 60 -14.01 -4.21 1.61
N LEU A 61 -13.81 -3.11 0.88
CA LEU A 61 -12.79 -3.03 -0.18
C LEU A 61 -11.36 -2.94 0.34
N ALA A 62 -11.14 -2.87 1.66
CA ALA A 62 -9.82 -2.69 2.24
C ALA A 62 -8.80 -3.78 1.88
N GLY A 63 -9.26 -5.03 1.68
CA GLY A 63 -8.41 -6.15 1.24
C GLY A 63 -8.42 -6.42 -0.26
N GLU A 64 -8.92 -5.51 -1.09
CA GLU A 64 -8.96 -5.74 -2.54
C GLU A 64 -7.55 -5.89 -3.13
N ALA A 65 -6.61 -5.07 -2.66
CA ALA A 65 -5.24 -5.09 -3.16
C ALA A 65 -4.50 -6.40 -2.81
N ASP A 66 -4.90 -7.09 -1.73
CA ASP A 66 -4.35 -8.40 -1.32
C ASP A 66 -4.98 -9.60 -2.04
N ARG A 67 -5.87 -9.38 -3.02
CA ARG A 67 -6.46 -10.48 -3.80
C ARG A 67 -5.38 -11.24 -4.57
N PRO A 68 -5.63 -12.51 -4.96
CA PRO A 68 -4.58 -13.38 -5.52
C PRO A 68 -4.24 -13.06 -7.00
N LEU A 69 -3.78 -11.83 -7.29
CA LEU A 69 -3.20 -11.42 -8.57
C LEU A 69 -1.73 -11.02 -8.41
N LYS A 70 -0.93 -11.99 -7.97
CA LYS A 70 0.45 -11.80 -7.51
C LYS A 70 1.33 -10.96 -8.43
N HIS A 71 1.39 -11.27 -9.73
CA HIS A 71 2.26 -10.54 -10.67
C HIS A 71 1.99 -9.03 -10.72
N CYS A 72 0.72 -8.63 -10.57
CA CYS A 72 0.31 -7.22 -10.67
C CYS A 72 0.33 -6.53 -9.29
N GLN A 73 -0.19 -7.22 -8.27
CA GLN A 73 -0.48 -6.62 -6.98
C GLN A 73 0.66 -6.78 -5.98
N GLU A 74 1.35 -7.92 -5.92
CA GLU A 74 2.40 -8.18 -4.93
C GLU A 74 3.49 -7.08 -4.86
N PRO A 75 4.10 -6.63 -5.98
CA PRO A 75 5.13 -5.60 -5.92
C PRO A 75 4.58 -4.24 -5.46
N GLU A 76 3.27 -4.02 -5.49
CA GLU A 76 2.64 -2.77 -5.08
C GLU A 76 2.45 -2.64 -3.55
N HIS A 77 2.79 -3.67 -2.76
CA HIS A 77 2.55 -3.73 -1.30
C HIS A 77 3.79 -3.52 -0.42
N TYR A 78 4.98 -3.38 -1.03
CA TYR A 78 6.21 -3.20 -0.28
C TYR A 78 7.22 -2.30 -1.02
N MET A 79 8.32 -1.99 -0.34
CA MET A 79 9.55 -1.49 -0.92
C MET A 79 10.71 -1.97 -0.06
N ASP A 80 11.63 -2.72 -0.68
CA ASP A 80 12.79 -3.29 -0.02
C ASP A 80 13.95 -2.29 -0.12
N LEU A 81 14.01 -1.37 0.86
CA LEU A 81 14.99 -0.28 0.89
C LEU A 81 16.45 -0.78 0.94
N GLU A 82 16.65 -1.96 1.50
CA GLU A 82 17.94 -2.64 1.52
C GLU A 82 18.40 -3.11 0.14
N GLU A 83 17.47 -3.53 -0.73
CA GLU A 83 17.79 -3.97 -2.09
C GLU A 83 18.09 -2.77 -2.98
N LEU A 84 17.41 -1.63 -2.79
CA LEU A 84 17.74 -0.38 -3.47
C LEU A 84 19.22 0.01 -3.31
N ALA A 85 19.78 -0.21 -2.11
CA ALA A 85 21.19 0.08 -1.85
C ALA A 85 22.13 -0.85 -2.63
N LEU A 86 21.73 -2.11 -2.85
CA LEU A 86 22.47 -3.06 -3.70
C LEU A 86 22.43 -2.66 -5.18
N ASP A 87 21.33 -2.05 -5.62
CA ASP A 87 21.19 -1.45 -6.95
C ASP A 87 22.00 -0.14 -7.11
N GLY A 88 22.68 0.32 -6.07
CA GLY A 88 23.39 1.61 -6.07
C GLY A 88 22.45 2.82 -6.15
N LEU A 89 21.17 2.61 -5.87
CA LEU A 89 20.13 3.64 -5.88
C LEU A 89 19.96 4.24 -4.48
N LYS A 90 19.62 5.52 -4.43
CA LYS A 90 19.30 6.23 -3.19
C LYS A 90 17.82 6.59 -3.18
N PRO A 91 17.09 6.37 -2.08
CA PRO A 91 15.66 6.71 -1.98
C PRO A 91 15.34 8.14 -2.39
N GLU A 92 16.22 9.11 -2.07
CA GLU A 92 16.00 10.53 -2.35
C GLU A 92 16.18 10.90 -3.83
N LEU A 93 16.75 9.99 -4.64
CA LEU A 93 17.03 10.18 -6.06
C LEU A 93 16.13 9.31 -6.95
N LEU A 94 15.15 8.61 -6.38
CA LEU A 94 14.21 7.80 -7.14
C LEU A 94 13.36 8.69 -8.06
N PRO A 95 13.08 8.26 -9.29
CA PRO A 95 12.29 9.05 -10.22
C PRO A 95 10.82 9.09 -9.77
N VAL A 96 10.15 10.19 -10.11
CA VAL A 96 8.75 10.42 -9.74
C VAL A 96 7.82 9.41 -10.39
N PHE A 97 8.14 8.92 -11.59
CA PHE A 97 7.28 7.98 -12.32
C PHE A 97 7.77 6.54 -12.16
N ARG A 98 6.84 5.64 -11.81
CA ARG A 98 7.17 4.22 -11.55
C ARG A 98 7.83 3.52 -12.73
N TYR A 99 7.47 3.87 -13.96
CA TYR A 99 8.03 3.22 -15.14
C TYR A 99 9.45 3.66 -15.45
N ASP A 100 9.82 4.90 -15.10
CA ASP A 100 11.20 5.36 -15.18
C ASP A 100 12.06 4.60 -14.16
N PHE A 101 11.51 4.37 -12.96
CA PHE A 101 12.17 3.57 -11.93
C PHE A 101 12.37 2.10 -12.37
N VAL A 102 11.32 1.45 -12.88
CA VAL A 102 11.40 0.06 -13.37
C VAL A 102 12.39 -0.05 -14.53
N ALA A 103 12.43 0.93 -15.44
CA ALA A 103 13.42 0.97 -16.51
C ALA A 103 14.85 1.10 -15.97
N GLN A 104 15.06 1.95 -14.96
CA GLN A 104 16.36 2.12 -14.31
C GLN A 104 16.84 0.83 -13.61
N LEU A 105 15.96 0.16 -12.88
CA LEU A 105 16.24 -1.16 -12.27
C LEU A 105 16.70 -2.18 -13.31
N ALA A 106 15.97 -2.29 -14.43
CA ALA A 106 16.33 -3.21 -15.51
C ALA A 106 17.73 -2.92 -16.09
N LEU A 107 18.10 -1.64 -16.22
CA LEU A 107 19.42 -1.24 -16.69
C LEU A 107 20.52 -1.59 -15.69
N VAL A 108 20.32 -1.31 -14.40
CA VAL A 108 21.28 -1.63 -13.33
C VAL A 108 21.52 -3.14 -13.27
N ARG A 109 20.45 -3.92 -13.21
CA ARG A 109 20.54 -5.38 -13.10
C ARG A 109 21.19 -6.03 -14.31
N LYS A 110 20.91 -5.51 -15.52
CA LYS A 110 21.58 -5.94 -16.75
C LYS A 110 23.08 -5.61 -16.76
N ALA A 111 23.49 -4.51 -16.14
CA ALA A 111 24.89 -4.10 -16.06
C ALA A 111 25.70 -4.91 -15.03
N HIS A 112 25.04 -5.49 -14.03
CA HIS A 112 25.66 -6.19 -12.90
C HIS A 112 25.06 -7.58 -12.64
N PRO A 113 25.01 -8.49 -13.63
CA PRO A 113 24.37 -9.79 -13.48
C PRO A 113 24.97 -10.65 -12.34
N GLU A 114 26.23 -10.43 -11.98
CA GLU A 114 26.90 -11.09 -10.85
C GLU A 114 26.33 -10.70 -9.47
N SER A 115 25.70 -9.52 -9.39
CA SER A 115 25.08 -9.00 -8.17
C SER A 115 23.64 -9.47 -7.99
N PHE A 116 23.01 -9.94 -9.08
CA PHE A 116 21.60 -10.35 -9.12
C PHE A 116 21.45 -11.78 -9.67
N PRO A 117 21.82 -12.80 -8.88
CA PRO A 117 21.66 -14.17 -9.32
C PRO A 117 20.18 -14.50 -9.60
N ALA A 118 19.96 -15.29 -10.65
CA ALA A 118 18.61 -15.73 -11.02
C ALA A 118 17.91 -16.44 -9.85
N ALA A 119 16.60 -16.24 -9.75
CA ALA A 119 15.80 -16.94 -8.76
C ALA A 119 15.88 -18.46 -8.98
N GLU A 120 15.95 -19.21 -7.87
CA GLU A 120 15.78 -20.66 -7.92
C GLU A 120 14.44 -21.03 -8.59
N PRO A 121 14.39 -22.11 -9.39
CA PRO A 121 13.17 -22.52 -10.06
C PRO A 121 11.97 -22.61 -9.11
N GLY A 122 10.88 -21.91 -9.45
CA GLY A 122 9.66 -21.88 -8.66
C GLY A 122 9.66 -20.94 -7.45
N ARG A 123 10.76 -20.23 -7.14
CA ARG A 123 10.81 -19.21 -6.08
C ARG A 123 10.33 -17.83 -6.50
N ASP A 124 10.13 -17.60 -7.80
CA ASP A 124 9.59 -16.36 -8.36
C ASP A 124 8.54 -16.65 -9.45
N ALA A 125 7.51 -17.43 -9.09
CA ALA A 125 6.46 -17.81 -10.02
C ALA A 125 5.65 -16.60 -10.55
N ALA A 126 5.66 -15.50 -9.79
CA ALA A 126 5.02 -14.25 -10.18
C ALA A 126 5.93 -13.35 -11.02
N HIS A 127 7.22 -13.64 -11.19
CA HIS A 127 8.17 -12.79 -11.92
C HIS A 127 8.21 -11.34 -11.39
N VAL A 128 8.21 -11.19 -10.06
CA VAL A 128 8.21 -9.88 -9.38
C VAL A 128 9.40 -9.67 -8.47
N ARG A 129 10.24 -10.70 -8.26
CA ARG A 129 11.48 -10.57 -7.47
C ARG A 129 12.42 -9.50 -8.02
N GLU A 130 12.32 -9.23 -9.32
CA GLU A 130 13.12 -8.18 -9.95
C GLU A 130 12.66 -6.75 -9.63
N LEU A 131 11.46 -6.65 -9.09
CA LEU A 131 10.84 -5.41 -8.66
C LEU A 131 11.09 -5.31 -7.15
N VAL A 132 12.00 -4.43 -6.74
CA VAL A 132 12.34 -4.13 -5.32
C VAL A 132 11.20 -3.42 -4.55
N GLY A 133 9.97 -3.63 -5.00
CA GLY A 133 8.74 -3.01 -4.51
C GLY A 133 8.43 -1.65 -5.13
N LEU A 134 7.13 -1.35 -5.22
CA LEU A 134 6.54 -0.20 -5.90
C LEU A 134 5.55 0.58 -5.01
N LEU A 135 5.43 0.22 -3.73
CA LEU A 135 4.45 0.79 -2.80
C LEU A 135 4.43 2.34 -2.78
N PRO A 136 5.56 3.07 -2.77
CA PRO A 136 5.52 4.54 -2.75
C PRO A 136 4.76 5.14 -3.93
N TRP A 137 4.96 4.60 -5.14
CA TRP A 137 4.23 5.05 -6.33
C TRP A 137 2.77 4.65 -6.23
N THR A 138 2.47 3.41 -5.87
CA THR A 138 1.08 2.92 -5.71
C THR A 138 0.26 3.81 -4.78
N ILE A 139 0.82 4.23 -3.64
CA ILE A 139 0.15 5.16 -2.72
C ILE A 139 -0.17 6.49 -3.42
N THR A 140 0.82 7.10 -4.05
CA THR A 140 0.66 8.40 -4.71
C THR A 140 -0.29 8.36 -5.91
N GLU A 141 -0.25 7.27 -6.68
CA GLU A 141 -1.11 7.07 -7.86
C GLU A 141 -2.57 6.84 -7.45
N ASN A 142 -2.83 6.03 -6.42
CA ASN A 142 -4.19 5.84 -5.89
C ASN A 142 -4.74 7.12 -5.25
N TYR A 143 -3.90 7.88 -4.54
CA TYR A 143 -4.27 9.22 -4.08
C TYR A 143 -4.62 10.15 -5.25
N GLY A 144 -3.82 10.13 -6.33
CA GLY A 144 -4.09 10.86 -7.57
C GLY A 144 -5.42 10.48 -8.23
N LYS A 145 -5.71 9.18 -8.33
CA LYS A 145 -7.00 8.67 -8.84
C LYS A 145 -8.18 9.17 -8.01
N LEU A 146 -8.07 9.11 -6.68
CA LEU A 146 -9.11 9.60 -5.77
C LEU A 146 -9.35 11.11 -5.95
N LYS A 147 -8.27 11.91 -6.01
CA LYS A 147 -8.37 13.35 -6.31
C LYS A 147 -9.04 13.62 -7.65
N SER A 148 -8.69 12.84 -8.68
CA SER A 148 -9.32 12.94 -10.00
C SER A 148 -10.81 12.63 -9.92
N GLY A 149 -11.20 11.59 -9.17
CA GLY A 149 -12.60 11.24 -8.94
C GLY A 149 -13.39 12.38 -8.31
N PHE A 150 -12.89 12.99 -7.23
CA PHE A 150 -13.52 14.17 -6.63
C PHE A 150 -13.55 15.39 -7.57
N SER A 151 -12.54 15.55 -8.43
CA SER A 151 -12.52 16.65 -9.41
C SER A 151 -13.61 16.47 -10.47
N TYR A 152 -13.82 15.23 -10.95
CA TYR A 152 -14.93 14.91 -11.86
C TYR A 152 -16.29 15.10 -11.20
N PHE A 153 -16.47 14.62 -9.97
CA PHE A 153 -17.69 14.84 -9.21
C PHE A 153 -18.03 16.33 -9.09
N LYS A 154 -17.04 17.16 -8.71
CA LYS A 154 -17.21 18.61 -8.61
C LYS A 154 -17.62 19.24 -9.95
N ALA A 155 -16.97 18.86 -11.06
CA ALA A 155 -17.32 19.36 -12.38
C ALA A 155 -18.75 18.99 -12.77
N PHE A 156 -19.21 17.77 -12.51
CA PHE A 156 -20.60 17.40 -12.77
C PHE A 156 -21.60 18.17 -11.90
N GLU A 157 -21.28 18.44 -10.63
CA GLU A 157 -22.15 19.24 -9.76
C GLU A 157 -22.24 20.72 -10.17
N GLU A 158 -21.12 21.32 -10.59
CA GLU A 158 -21.03 22.77 -10.83
C GLU A 158 -21.32 23.16 -12.30
N ASP A 159 -20.99 22.29 -13.26
CA ASP A 159 -21.02 22.60 -14.70
C ASP A 159 -22.15 21.90 -15.47
N GLY A 160 -23.19 21.43 -14.77
CA GLY A 160 -24.45 20.97 -15.37
C GLY A 160 -24.52 19.48 -15.72
N GLY A 161 -23.83 18.61 -14.97
CA GLY A 161 -23.97 17.16 -15.07
C GLY A 161 -25.40 16.68 -14.79
N THR A 162 -25.80 15.62 -15.47
CA THR A 162 -27.08 14.95 -15.21
C THR A 162 -27.09 14.28 -13.83
N ALA A 163 -28.27 14.02 -13.29
CA ALA A 163 -28.41 13.31 -12.02
C ALA A 163 -27.73 11.92 -12.02
N GLU A 164 -27.74 11.25 -13.18
CA GLU A 164 -27.09 9.95 -13.36
C GLU A 164 -25.56 10.07 -13.38
N GLU A 165 -25.01 11.08 -14.06
CA GLU A 165 -23.56 11.34 -14.06
C GLU A 165 -23.04 11.68 -12.67
N ILE A 166 -23.77 12.51 -11.91
CA ILE A 166 -23.42 12.84 -10.53
C ILE A 166 -23.46 11.58 -9.66
N ALA A 167 -24.49 10.76 -9.78
CA ALA A 167 -24.60 9.51 -9.03
C ALA A 167 -23.46 8.53 -9.38
N ASN A 168 -23.13 8.38 -10.65
CA ASN A 168 -22.00 7.55 -11.10
C ASN A 168 -20.66 8.10 -10.63
N ALA A 169 -20.47 9.42 -10.62
CA ALA A 169 -19.27 10.05 -10.08
C ALA A 169 -19.11 9.81 -8.58
N GLN A 170 -20.21 9.85 -7.81
CA GLN A 170 -20.21 9.46 -6.39
C GLN A 170 -19.81 7.98 -6.22
N GLN A 171 -20.37 7.07 -7.01
CA GLN A 171 -20.02 5.65 -6.92
C GLN A 171 -18.57 5.36 -7.34
N ASN A 172 -18.01 6.08 -8.30
CA ASN A 172 -16.60 5.93 -8.70
C ASN A 172 -15.60 6.36 -7.62
N ILE A 173 -16.03 7.20 -6.66
CA ILE A 173 -15.18 7.65 -5.54
C ILE A 173 -15.14 6.61 -4.41
N ILE A 174 -16.17 5.77 -4.29
CA ILE A 174 -16.35 4.76 -3.24
C ILE A 174 -15.72 3.44 -3.65
#